data_AF-A0A420NKG1-F1
#
_entry.id   AF-A0A420NKG1-F1
#
_cell.length_a   1.000
_cell.length_b   1.000
_cell.length_c   1.000
_cell.angle_alpha   90.00
_cell.angle_beta   90.00
_cell.angle_gamma   90.00
#
_symmetry.space_group_name_H-M   'P 1'
#
loop_
_entity.id
_entity.type
_entity.pdbx_description
1 polymer ?
#
loop_
_entity_poly.entity_id
_entity_poly.type
_entity_poly.pdbx_seq_one_letter_code
_entity_poly.pdbx_strand_id
1 'polypeptide(L)' 'MVRRNYAEDDVAEALFDTTDRGLSQNEAAQKRGVPQWTISRRLSGQASRNERIQAHQRIPKSQEETLIR' A
#
# COMPACT_ATOMS: atom_id res chain seq x y z
N MET A 1 -0.30 28.25 -6.86
CA MET A 1 0.21 26.91 -6.46
C MET A 1 1.10 26.39 -7.58
N VAL A 2 2.39 26.16 -7.31
CA VAL A 2 3.28 25.49 -8.27
C VAL A 2 2.87 24.02 -8.34
N ARG A 3 2.34 23.58 -9.48
CA ARG A 3 2.22 22.14 -9.77
C ARG A 3 3.63 21.64 -10.05
N ARG A 4 4.29 21.08 -9.03
CA ARG A 4 5.44 20.21 -9.28
C ARG A 4 4.88 18.97 -9.97
N ASN A 5 5.25 18.77 -11.23
CA ASN A 5 4.96 17.53 -11.93
C ASN A 5 5.86 16.47 -11.32
N TYR A 6 5.28 15.52 -10.60
CA TYR A 6 5.98 14.34 -10.11
C TYR A 6 5.61 13.16 -11.01
N ALA A 7 6.57 12.28 -11.25
CA ALA A 7 6.37 11.08 -12.04
C ALA A 7 5.87 9.92 -11.16
N GLU A 8 5.35 8.86 -11.79
CA GLU A 8 5.03 7.62 -11.07
C GLU A 8 6.28 7.02 -10.39
N ASP A 9 7.47 7.20 -10.95
CA ASP A 9 8.73 6.76 -10.35
C ASP A 9 8.99 7.45 -9.01
N ASP A 10 8.68 8.75 -8.89
CA ASP A 10 8.80 9.49 -7.64
C ASP A 10 7.81 8.96 -6.59
N VAL A 11 6.60 8.57 -7.03
CA VAL A 11 5.59 7.96 -6.16
C VAL A 11 6.03 6.57 -5.72
N ALA A 12 6.60 5.76 -6.62
CA ALA A 12 7.10 4.43 -6.32
C ALA A 12 8.25 4.49 -5.31
N GLU A 13 9.20 5.39 -5.51
CA GLU A 13 10.30 5.62 -4.56
C GLU A 13 9.81 6.15 -3.21
N ALA A 14 8.77 6.99 -3.19
CA ALA A 14 8.18 7.47 -1.94
C ALA A 14 7.43 6.37 -1.17
N LEU A 15 6.77 5.45 -1.89
CA LEU A 15 6.18 4.26 -1.29
C LEU A 15 7.25 3.35 -0.71
N PHE A 16 8.32 3.07 -1.45
CA PHE A 16 9.45 2.27 -0.96
C PHE A 16 10.16 2.92 0.25
N ASP A 17 10.33 4.24 0.23
CA ASP A 17 10.84 4.99 1.38
C ASP A 17 9.94 4.77 2.62
N THR A 18 8.62 4.67 2.43
CA THR A 18 7.65 4.45 3.52
C THR A 18 7.63 3.00 4.02
N THR A 19 7.61 2.02 3.11
CA THR A 19 7.42 0.60 3.46
C THR A 19 8.70 -0.12 3.85
N ASP A 20 9.81 0.17 3.16
CA ASP A 20 11.05 -0.58 3.28
C ASP A 20 12.12 0.19 4.06
N ARG A 21 12.12 1.53 3.95
CA ARG A 21 13.09 2.39 4.64
C ARG A 21 12.51 3.04 5.91
N GLY A 22 11.24 2.82 6.21
CA GLY A 22 10.59 3.23 7.47
C GLY A 22 10.35 4.73 7.65
N LEU A 23 10.42 5.52 6.58
CA LEU A 23 10.10 6.95 6.64
C LEU A 23 8.59 7.12 6.88
N SER A 24 8.21 8.21 7.57
CA SER A 24 6.82 8.62 7.56
C SER A 24 6.41 9.07 6.15
N GLN A 25 5.11 8.98 5.83
CA GLN A 25 4.60 9.43 4.53
C GLN A 25 4.91 10.92 4.27
N ASN A 26 5.01 11.74 5.31
CA ASN A 26 5.37 13.15 5.20
C ASN A 26 6.84 13.34 4.81
N GLU A 27 7.75 12.56 5.40
CA GLU A 27 9.18 12.61 5.08
C GLU A 27 9.44 12.08 3.67
N ALA A 28 8.82 10.95 3.30
CA ALA A 28 8.90 10.39 1.96
C ALA A 28 8.35 11.36 0.90
N ALA A 29 7.20 12.00 1.18
CA ALA A 29 6.60 13.00 0.31
C ALA A 29 7.54 14.20 0.06
N GLN A 30 8.13 14.74 1.14
CA GLN A 30 9.07 15.85 1.03
C GLN A 30 10.34 15.46 0.27
N LYS A 31 10.91 14.29 0.59
CA LYS A 31 12.12 13.78 -0.05
C LYS A 31 11.96 13.58 -1.55
N ARG A 32 10.80 13.09 -2.00
CA ARG A 32 10.52 12.79 -3.42
C ARG A 32 9.75 13.86 -4.16
N GLY A 33 9.35 14.94 -3.48
CA GLY A 33 8.58 16.01 -4.09
C GLY A 33 7.18 15.59 -4.53
N VAL A 34 6.62 14.53 -3.93
CA VAL A 34 5.27 14.04 -4.21
C VAL A 34 4.27 14.50 -3.13
N PRO A 35 2.98 14.68 -3.43
CA PRO A 35 1.97 14.94 -2.43
C PRO A 35 1.79 13.74 -1.49
N GLN A 36 1.79 13.97 -0.18
CA GLN A 36 1.59 12.90 0.80
C GLN A 36 0.25 12.18 0.61
N TRP A 37 -0.82 12.87 0.19
CA TRP A 37 -2.12 12.24 -0.06
C TRP A 37 -2.06 11.22 -1.21
N THR A 38 -1.13 11.38 -2.17
CA THR A 38 -0.91 10.40 -3.25
C THR A 38 -0.37 9.10 -2.67
N ILE A 39 0.60 9.19 -1.74
CA ILE A 39 1.17 8.03 -1.02
C ILE A 39 0.08 7.34 -0.19
N SER A 40 -0.69 8.13 0.58
CA SER A 40 -1.78 7.62 1.42
C SER A 40 -2.79 6.80 0.61
N ARG A 41 -3.29 7.33 -0.51
CA ARG A 41 -4.24 6.62 -1.39
C ARG A 41 -3.68 5.32 -1.94
N ARG A 42 -2.40 5.31 -2.35
CA ARG A 42 -1.74 4.12 -2.90
C ARG A 42 -1.59 3.04 -1.85
N LEU A 43 -1.13 3.38 -0.65
CA LEU A 43 -0.99 2.44 0.46
C LEU A 43 -2.34 1.86 0.89
N SER A 44 -3.40 2.69 0.99
CA SER A 44 -4.75 2.19 1.29
C SER A 44 -5.26 1.24 0.20
N GLY A 45 -5.00 1.55 -1.07
CA GLY A 45 -5.34 0.65 -2.18
C GLY A 45 -4.58 -0.69 -2.12
N GLN A 46 -3.30 -0.67 -1.76
CA GLN A 46 -2.49 -1.88 -1.57
C GLN A 46 -3.01 -2.74 -0.42
N ALA A 47 -3.33 -2.12 0.72
CA ALA A 47 -3.93 -2.82 1.86
C ALA A 47 -5.26 -3.51 1.46
N SER A 48 -6.16 -2.78 0.80
CA SER A 48 -7.43 -3.35 0.31
C SER A 48 -7.23 -4.52 -0.66
N ARG A 49 -6.25 -4.43 -1.57
CA ARG A 49 -5.92 -5.54 -2.47
C ARG A 49 -5.40 -6.76 -1.71
N ASN A 50 -4.53 -6.55 -0.72
CA ASN A 50 -3.98 -7.63 0.08
C ASN A 50 -5.06 -8.31 0.93
N GLU A 51 -5.98 -7.55 1.53
CA GLU A 51 -7.14 -8.09 2.26
C GLU A 51 -8.02 -8.97 1.37
N ARG A 52 -8.29 -8.54 0.13
CA ARG A 52 -9.02 -9.35 -0.84
C ARG A 52 -8.27 -10.64 -1.13
N ILE A 53 -6.97 -10.59 -1.45
CA ILE A 53 -6.19 -11.80 -1.75
C ILE A 53 -6.22 -12.78 -0.56
N GLN A 54 -6.00 -12.29 0.66
CA GLN A 54 -6.07 -13.10 1.88
C GLN A 54 -7.45 -13.74 2.07
N ALA A 55 -8.53 -13.00 1.84
CA ALA A 55 -9.89 -13.54 1.95
C ALA A 55 -10.17 -14.68 0.95
N HIS A 56 -9.59 -14.64 -0.26
CA HIS A 56 -9.76 -15.70 -1.26
C HIS A 56 -8.85 -16.91 -1.02
N GLN A 57 -7.79 -16.77 -0.21
CA GLN A 57 -6.92 -17.88 0.18
C GLN A 57 -7.43 -18.64 1.41
N ARG A 58 -8.41 -18.10 2.14
CA ARG A 58 -9.05 -18.82 3.24
C ARG A 58 -9.92 -19.95 2.68
N ILE A 59 -9.67 -21.16 3.18
CA ILE A 59 -10.51 -22.32 2.91
C ILE A 59 -11.96 -21.96 3.31
N PRO A 60 -12.96 -22.20 2.44
CA PRO A 60 -14.35 -21.93 2.81
C PRO A 60 -14.74 -22.75 4.05
N LYS A 61 -15.49 -22.15 4.98
CA LYS A 61 -15.87 -22.76 6.27
C LYS A 61 -16.43 -24.19 6.15
N SER A 62 -17.05 -24.54 5.02
CA SER A 62 -17.56 -25.88 4.73
C SER A 62 -16.49 -26.97 4.61
N GLN A 63 -15.23 -26.61 4.37
CA GLN A 63 -14.10 -27.55 4.34
C GLN A 63 -13.32 -27.60 5.66
N GLU A 64 -13.49 -26.60 6.54
CA GLU A 64 -12.91 -26.61 7.90
C GLU A 64 -13.56 -27.71 8.76
N GLU A 65 -14.84 -28.01 8.53
CA GLU A 65 -15.61 -29.04 9.26
C GLU A 65 -15.22 -30.48 8.89
N THR A 66 -14.60 -30.71 7.73
CA THR A 66 -14.16 -32.05 7.31
C THR A 66 -12.77 -32.42 7.87
N LEU A 67 -12.02 -31.44 8.39
CA LEU A 67 -10.68 -31.63 8.96
C LEU A 67 -10.69 -31.92 10.48
N ILE A 68 -11.87 -31.93 11.12
CA ILE A 68 -12.05 -32.20 12.56
C ILE A 68 -12.72 -33.58 12.79
N ARG A 69 -12.43 -34.58 11.94
CA ARG A 69 -12.87 -35.97 12.17
C ARG A 69 -11.69 -36.92 12.22
#